data_AF-A0A6P8WRC4-F1
#
_entry.id   AF-A0A6P8WRC4-F1
#
_cell.length_a   1.000
_cell.length_b   1.000
_cell.length_c   1.000
_cell.angle_alpha   90.00
_cell.angle_beta   90.00
_cell.angle_gamma   90.00
#
_symmetry.space_group_name_H-M   'P 1'
#
loop_
_entity.id
_entity.type
_entity.pdbx_description
1 polymer ?
#
loop_
_entity_poly.entity_id
_entity_poly.type
_entity_poly.pdbx_seq_one_letter_code
_entity_poly.pdbx_strand_id
1 'polypeptide(L)'
;MEEFEEKRVKNEEAVDLLPRTPGKCPVTKCDATVFPSNVMMHMMDKHSYADGTINSEIYDHKPVAFHFDPSRLEYGENRCVATLAYGGSIDQPETQPGCDFMSLPNAALINYQHSYDNFLPIMMMVCRSNCFALLENRKLQQELSSLRGHKAGTYVIWLVAPKTTRKLYYTLTIHDRYYHISRSVIRSVRDFCASQNPSEFMVDDDNYLLLRDSEILQLMSKPSTKTKGKQKRGIPVELIVYQYPRDPDSQWQKSDQGKKLLIKMPHTKAQIQRTINGKLSLTKRPLSKTVL
;
A
#
# COMPACT_ATOMS: atom_id res chain seq x y z
N MET A 1 11.82 36.64 0.62
CA MET A 1 11.13 36.74 -0.68
C MET A 1 12.02 36.17 -1.77
N GLU A 2 13.28 36.60 -1.85
CA GLU A 2 14.30 36.08 -2.79
C GLU A 2 14.54 34.56 -2.66
N GLU A 3 14.70 34.03 -1.44
CA GLU A 3 14.89 32.58 -1.19
C GLU A 3 13.70 31.69 -1.64
N PHE A 4 12.48 32.21 -1.54
CA PHE A 4 11.28 31.48 -1.99
C PHE A 4 11.20 31.40 -3.51
N GLU A 5 11.57 32.49 -4.20
CA GLU A 5 11.57 32.54 -5.65
C GLU A 5 12.69 31.67 -6.23
N GLU A 6 13.89 31.73 -5.65
CA GLU A 6 15.02 30.87 -6.04
C GLU A 6 14.66 29.38 -5.90
N LYS A 7 14.03 29.00 -4.79
CA LYS A 7 13.55 27.63 -4.57
C LYS A 7 12.50 27.23 -5.61
N ARG A 8 11.63 28.14 -6.01
CA ARG A 8 10.57 27.87 -6.99
C ARG A 8 11.16 27.62 -8.38
N VAL A 9 12.04 28.49 -8.85
CA VAL A 9 12.75 28.34 -10.14
C VAL A 9 13.50 27.02 -10.18
N LYS A 10 14.22 26.67 -9.11
CA LYS A 10 14.93 25.39 -9.02
C LYS A 10 14.00 24.19 -9.10
N ASN A 11 12.83 24.25 -8.47
CA ASN A 11 11.87 23.14 -8.54
C ASN A 11 11.25 23.01 -9.94
N GLU A 12 10.96 24.14 -10.59
CA GLU A 12 10.46 24.18 -11.97
C GLU A 12 11.47 23.54 -12.94
N GLU A 13 12.74 23.95 -12.86
CA GLU A 13 13.83 23.33 -13.63
C GLU A 13 13.94 21.83 -13.35
N ALA A 14 13.75 21.39 -12.10
CA ALA A 14 13.80 19.97 -11.76
C ALA A 14 12.65 19.17 -12.37
N VAL A 15 11.45 19.76 -12.50
CA VAL A 15 10.30 19.12 -13.16
C VAL A 15 10.57 18.95 -14.65
N ASP A 16 11.23 19.90 -15.28
CA ASP A 16 11.56 19.82 -16.70
C ASP A 16 12.52 18.68 -17.05
N LEU A 17 13.32 18.26 -16.07
CA LEU A 17 14.23 17.12 -16.18
C LEU A 17 13.54 15.77 -15.94
N LEU A 18 12.25 15.73 -15.58
CA LEU A 18 11.53 14.48 -15.41
C LEU A 18 11.37 13.73 -16.75
N PRO A 19 11.45 12.39 -16.74
CA PRO A 19 11.32 11.60 -17.94
C PRO A 19 9.89 11.72 -18.50
N ARG A 20 9.81 12.00 -19.80
CA ARG A 20 8.56 12.00 -20.57
C ARG A 20 8.39 10.72 -21.40
N THR A 21 9.27 9.74 -21.20
CA THR A 21 9.21 8.44 -21.88
C THR A 21 7.98 7.66 -21.42
N PRO A 22 7.16 7.12 -22.33
CA PRO A 22 5.99 6.37 -21.94
C PRO A 22 6.37 5.00 -21.36
N GLY A 23 5.56 4.50 -20.43
CA GLY A 23 5.70 3.19 -19.79
C GLY A 23 4.52 2.28 -20.11
N LYS A 24 4.67 0.97 -19.88
CA LYS A 24 3.55 0.02 -19.99
C LYS A 24 2.60 0.18 -18.81
N CYS A 25 1.30 0.03 -19.04
CA CYS A 25 0.32 -0.04 -17.96
C CYS A 25 0.69 -1.17 -16.98
N PRO A 26 0.65 -0.92 -15.65
CA PRO A 26 1.06 -1.90 -14.65
C PRO A 26 0.05 -3.05 -14.46
N VAL A 27 -1.14 -2.96 -15.07
CA VAL A 27 -2.20 -3.98 -14.97
C VAL A 27 -1.99 -5.04 -16.06
N THR A 28 -1.85 -6.32 -15.68
CA THR A 28 -1.41 -7.40 -16.58
C THR A 28 -2.24 -7.55 -17.86
N LYS A 29 -3.56 -7.36 -17.79
CA LYS A 29 -4.47 -7.52 -18.94
C LYS A 29 -4.64 -6.22 -19.75
N CYS A 30 -3.71 -5.27 -19.62
CA CYS A 30 -3.75 -3.99 -20.31
C CYS A 30 -2.44 -3.75 -21.08
N ASP A 31 -2.51 -3.81 -22.41
CA ASP A 31 -1.34 -3.63 -23.29
C ASP A 31 -1.02 -2.16 -23.61
N ALA A 32 -1.69 -1.22 -22.94
CA ALA A 32 -1.51 0.20 -23.20
C ALA A 32 -0.10 0.67 -22.82
N THR A 33 0.48 1.48 -23.69
CA THR A 33 1.69 2.28 -23.41
C THR A 33 1.26 3.71 -23.14
N VAL A 34 1.57 4.23 -21.96
CA VAL A 34 0.99 5.46 -21.42
C VAL A 34 2.10 6.42 -21.03
N PHE A 35 1.97 7.68 -21.45
CA PHE A 35 2.85 8.75 -21.01
C PHE A 35 2.62 9.06 -19.53
N PRO A 36 3.66 9.43 -18.75
CA PRO A 36 3.52 9.78 -17.34
C PRO A 36 2.40 10.79 -17.04
N SER A 37 2.27 11.84 -17.87
CA SER A 37 1.21 12.86 -17.79
C SER A 37 -0.20 12.32 -18.07
N ASN A 38 -0.32 11.18 -18.75
CA ASN A 38 -1.60 10.61 -19.16
C ASN A 38 -2.02 9.42 -18.27
N VAL A 39 -1.21 9.07 -17.26
CA VAL A 39 -1.49 7.94 -16.35
C VAL A 39 -2.81 8.13 -15.62
N MET A 40 -3.09 9.33 -15.10
CA MET A 40 -4.35 9.60 -14.39
C MET A 40 -5.55 9.32 -15.29
N MET A 41 -5.59 9.93 -16.47
CA MET A 41 -6.67 9.71 -17.44
C MET A 41 -6.83 8.23 -17.79
N HIS A 42 -5.73 7.55 -18.10
CA HIS A 42 -5.77 6.13 -18.46
C HIS A 42 -6.34 5.25 -17.34
N MET A 43 -5.88 5.45 -16.11
CA MET A 43 -6.37 4.69 -14.96
C MET A 43 -7.85 4.99 -14.69
N MET A 44 -8.25 6.26 -14.80
CA MET A 44 -9.65 6.67 -14.61
C MET A 44 -10.60 6.11 -15.68
N ASP A 45 -10.18 6.08 -16.94
CA ASP A 45 -11.00 5.62 -18.05
C ASP A 45 -11.05 4.09 -18.13
N LYS A 46 -9.90 3.41 -17.97
CA LYS A 46 -9.78 1.97 -18.24
C LYS A 46 -9.91 1.09 -17.00
N HIS A 47 -9.57 1.61 -15.82
CA HIS A 47 -9.39 0.77 -14.61
C HIS A 47 -10.22 1.20 -13.41
N SER A 48 -10.79 2.41 -13.38
CA SER A 48 -11.59 2.87 -12.23
C SER A 48 -12.84 2.06 -11.96
N TYR A 49 -13.44 1.44 -12.98
CA TYR A 49 -14.64 0.61 -12.83
C TYR A 49 -14.34 -0.89 -12.75
N ALA A 50 -13.07 -1.28 -12.64
CA ALA A 50 -12.70 -2.66 -12.46
C ALA A 50 -13.22 -3.19 -11.10
N ASP A 51 -13.74 -4.41 -11.09
CA ASP A 51 -14.35 -5.01 -9.89
C ASP A 51 -13.31 -5.13 -8.75
N GLY A 52 -13.58 -4.46 -7.63
CA GLY A 52 -12.72 -4.43 -6.45
C GLY A 52 -11.62 -3.35 -6.45
N THR A 53 -11.59 -2.47 -7.46
CA THR A 53 -10.71 -1.29 -7.48
C THR A 53 -11.39 -0.10 -6.82
N ILE A 54 -10.64 0.63 -6.00
CA ILE A 54 -11.12 1.83 -5.31
C ILE A 54 -10.54 3.06 -5.97
N ASN A 55 -11.34 4.11 -6.10
CA ASN A 55 -10.88 5.43 -6.53
C ASN A 55 -11.09 6.41 -5.39
N SER A 56 -10.04 7.13 -5.00
CA SER A 56 -10.13 8.09 -3.90
C SER A 56 -9.10 9.19 -4.07
N GLU A 57 -9.47 10.40 -3.66
CA GLU A 57 -8.50 11.43 -3.32
C GLU A 57 -7.80 11.06 -2.01
N ILE A 58 -6.50 11.34 -1.94
CA ILE A 58 -5.69 11.17 -0.75
C ILE A 58 -4.84 12.42 -0.53
N TYR A 59 -4.54 12.70 0.72
CA TYR A 59 -3.79 13.90 1.11
C TYR A 59 -2.63 13.53 2.01
N ASP A 60 -1.66 14.42 2.07
CA ASP A 60 -0.44 14.27 2.83
C ASP A 60 -0.73 13.92 4.29
N HIS A 61 -0.12 12.83 4.77
CA HIS A 61 -0.28 12.32 6.14
C HIS A 61 -1.71 11.94 6.56
N LYS A 62 -2.70 11.94 5.65
CA LYS A 62 -4.08 11.52 5.95
C LYS A 62 -4.26 10.03 5.65
N PRO A 63 -4.79 9.24 6.60
CA PRO A 63 -5.07 7.82 6.37
C PRO A 63 -6.27 7.66 5.46
N VAL A 64 -6.14 6.74 4.49
CA VAL A 64 -7.27 6.18 3.74
C VAL A 64 -7.42 4.71 4.11
N ALA A 65 -8.66 4.29 4.38
CA ALA A 65 -8.96 2.93 4.82
C ALA A 65 -9.94 2.24 3.87
N PHE A 66 -9.64 0.99 3.51
CA PHE A 66 -10.47 0.20 2.63
C PHE A 66 -10.31 -1.31 2.84
N HIS A 67 -11.00 -2.12 2.04
CA HIS A 67 -10.94 -3.57 2.12
C HIS A 67 -10.40 -4.15 0.82
N PHE A 68 -9.45 -5.07 0.95
CA PHE A 68 -8.83 -5.78 -0.17
C PHE A 68 -9.23 -7.25 -0.14
N ASP A 69 -9.80 -7.78 -1.23
CA ASP A 69 -10.18 -9.19 -1.31
C ASP A 69 -9.12 -10.02 -2.08
N PRO A 70 -8.29 -10.82 -1.39
CA PRO A 70 -7.25 -11.62 -2.02
C PRO A 70 -7.81 -12.80 -2.84
N SER A 71 -9.08 -13.19 -2.65
CA SER A 71 -9.66 -14.38 -3.30
C SER A 71 -9.79 -14.24 -4.81
N ARG A 72 -9.71 -13.02 -5.33
CA ARG A 72 -9.86 -12.67 -6.75
C ARG A 72 -8.51 -12.52 -7.47
N LEU A 73 -7.40 -12.82 -6.80
CA LEU A 73 -6.07 -12.68 -7.40
C LEU A 73 -5.62 -13.97 -8.06
N GLU A 74 -5.47 -13.89 -9.38
CA GLU A 74 -4.83 -14.92 -10.18
C GLU A 74 -3.31 -14.85 -10.01
N TYR A 75 -2.68 -16.02 -10.14
CA TYR A 75 -1.25 -16.16 -9.95
C TYR A 75 -0.50 -15.46 -11.10
N GLY A 76 0.50 -14.64 -10.77
CA GLY A 76 1.31 -13.91 -11.72
C GLY A 76 0.63 -12.68 -12.35
N GLU A 77 -0.62 -12.38 -11.95
CA GLU A 77 -1.34 -11.21 -12.46
C GLU A 77 -1.22 -10.02 -11.52
N ASN A 78 -0.68 -8.92 -12.05
CA ASN A 78 -0.71 -7.62 -11.42
C ASN A 78 -2.10 -7.02 -11.57
N ARG A 79 -2.75 -6.73 -10.43
CA ARG A 79 -4.02 -6.01 -10.38
C ARG A 79 -3.86 -4.70 -9.64
N CYS A 80 -4.52 -3.66 -10.14
CA CYS A 80 -4.65 -2.39 -9.44
C CYS A 80 -5.86 -2.47 -8.48
N VAL A 81 -5.62 -2.40 -7.18
CA VAL A 81 -6.68 -2.45 -6.15
C VAL A 81 -7.13 -1.07 -5.70
N ALA A 82 -6.32 -0.05 -5.95
CA ALA A 82 -6.72 1.34 -5.74
C ALA A 82 -6.02 2.27 -6.74
N THR A 83 -6.77 3.19 -7.32
CA THR A 83 -6.28 4.36 -8.05
C THR A 83 -6.52 5.58 -7.16
N LEU A 84 -5.44 6.22 -6.75
CA LEU A 84 -5.46 7.29 -5.77
C LEU A 84 -4.99 8.58 -6.42
N ALA A 85 -5.73 9.66 -6.20
CA ALA A 85 -5.33 10.99 -6.61
C ALA A 85 -4.68 11.70 -5.42
N TYR A 86 -3.35 11.81 -5.40
CA TYR A 86 -2.62 12.50 -4.34
C TYR A 86 -2.61 14.01 -4.57
N GLY A 87 -3.23 14.75 -3.65
CA GLY A 87 -3.48 16.18 -3.77
C GLY A 87 -2.58 17.09 -2.94
N GLY A 88 -1.52 16.57 -2.33
CA GLY A 88 -0.70 17.35 -1.39
C GLY A 88 -1.42 17.59 -0.06
N SER A 89 -1.29 18.79 0.52
CA SER A 89 -1.96 19.17 1.76
C SER A 89 -3.45 19.43 1.52
N ILE A 90 -4.29 19.00 2.47
CA ILE A 90 -5.73 19.22 2.39
C ILE A 90 -6.04 20.73 2.38
N ASP A 91 -6.99 21.14 1.55
CA ASP A 91 -7.45 22.53 1.40
C ASP A 91 -6.35 23.54 0.99
N GLN A 92 -5.22 23.06 0.43
CA GLN A 92 -4.11 23.88 -0.06
C GLN A 92 -3.75 23.54 -1.51
N PRO A 93 -4.50 24.07 -2.51
CA PRO A 93 -4.28 23.77 -3.92
C PRO A 93 -2.86 24.05 -4.41
N GLU A 94 -2.18 25.03 -3.82
CA GLU A 94 -0.79 25.38 -4.14
C GLU A 94 0.22 24.28 -3.80
N THR A 95 -0.16 23.33 -2.94
CA THR A 95 0.66 22.17 -2.57
C THR A 95 0.39 20.94 -3.44
N GLN A 96 -0.53 21.04 -4.40
CA GLN A 96 -0.79 19.96 -5.34
C GLN A 96 0.46 19.64 -6.16
N PRO A 97 0.75 18.36 -6.44
CA PRO A 97 1.99 17.96 -7.11
C PRO A 97 2.31 18.66 -8.43
N GLY A 98 1.30 19.00 -9.23
CA GLY A 98 1.46 19.77 -10.47
C GLY A 98 1.74 21.26 -10.23
N CYS A 99 1.20 21.84 -9.15
CA CYS A 99 1.36 23.25 -8.80
C CYS A 99 2.68 23.54 -8.08
N ASP A 100 3.12 22.64 -7.21
CA ASP A 100 4.32 22.82 -6.39
C ASP A 100 5.61 22.30 -7.06
N PHE A 101 5.50 21.92 -8.35
CA PHE A 101 6.57 21.36 -9.16
C PHE A 101 7.13 20.04 -8.58
N MET A 102 6.25 19.16 -8.10
CA MET A 102 6.60 17.78 -7.76
C MET A 102 6.55 16.85 -8.98
N SER A 103 5.57 17.07 -9.86
CA SER A 103 5.33 16.27 -11.05
C SER A 103 4.86 17.15 -12.21
N LEU A 104 4.90 16.60 -13.42
CA LEU A 104 4.19 17.20 -14.55
C LEU A 104 2.67 17.14 -14.28
N PRO A 105 1.91 18.19 -14.65
CA PRO A 105 0.46 18.13 -14.63
C PRO A 105 -0.09 17.00 -15.50
N ASN A 106 -1.26 16.50 -15.14
CA ASN A 106 -1.98 15.54 -15.94
C ASN A 106 -2.46 16.18 -17.25
N ALA A 107 -2.38 15.42 -18.33
CA ALA A 107 -2.79 15.85 -19.65
C ALA A 107 -3.97 15.00 -20.16
N ALA A 108 -4.76 15.60 -21.05
CA ALA A 108 -5.87 14.95 -21.76
C ALA A 108 -6.97 14.37 -20.85
N LEU A 109 -7.15 14.91 -19.65
CA LEU A 109 -8.32 14.63 -18.82
C LEU A 109 -9.59 15.12 -19.53
N ILE A 110 -10.71 14.40 -19.38
CA ILE A 110 -11.94 14.66 -20.13
C ILE A 110 -13.05 15.08 -19.16
N ASN A 111 -13.83 16.10 -19.52
CA ASN A 111 -15.02 16.56 -18.80
C ASN A 111 -14.71 16.95 -17.34
N TYR A 112 -15.42 16.35 -16.37
CA TYR A 112 -15.30 16.67 -14.95
C TYR A 112 -13.98 16.24 -14.31
N GLN A 113 -13.08 15.58 -15.06
CA GLN A 113 -11.81 15.09 -14.54
C GLN A 113 -10.75 16.19 -14.39
N HIS A 114 -10.99 17.40 -14.89
CA HIS A 114 -10.05 18.53 -14.77
C HIS A 114 -9.76 18.95 -13.32
N SER A 115 -10.59 18.55 -12.35
CA SER A 115 -10.27 18.70 -10.93
C SER A 115 -8.98 17.97 -10.52
N TYR A 116 -8.52 17.01 -11.34
CA TYR A 116 -7.32 16.22 -11.13
C TYR A 116 -6.11 16.70 -11.93
N ASP A 117 -6.17 17.85 -12.63
CA ASP A 117 -5.09 18.33 -13.50
C ASP A 117 -3.73 18.40 -12.76
N ASN A 118 -3.73 18.80 -11.49
CA ASN A 118 -2.50 18.95 -10.70
C ASN A 118 -2.29 17.85 -9.64
N PHE A 119 -3.14 16.81 -9.63
CA PHE A 119 -2.98 15.68 -8.71
C PHE A 119 -1.95 14.68 -9.25
N LEU A 120 -1.25 13.98 -8.36
CA LEU A 120 -0.39 12.86 -8.78
C LEU A 120 -1.18 11.55 -8.74
N PRO A 121 -1.26 10.78 -9.85
CA PRO A 121 -1.85 9.45 -9.81
C PRO A 121 -0.92 8.48 -9.07
N ILE A 122 -1.48 7.78 -8.09
CA ILE A 122 -0.81 6.72 -7.33
C ILE A 122 -1.66 5.46 -7.42
N MET A 123 -1.08 4.37 -7.90
CA MET A 123 -1.74 3.07 -7.99
C MET A 123 -1.23 2.15 -6.89
N MET A 124 -2.15 1.55 -6.14
CA MET A 124 -1.83 0.40 -5.29
C MET A 124 -1.97 -0.87 -6.10
N MET A 125 -0.85 -1.55 -6.28
CA MET A 125 -0.75 -2.78 -7.06
C MET A 125 -0.64 -3.98 -6.12
N VAL A 126 -1.25 -5.09 -6.53
CA VAL A 126 -1.11 -6.37 -5.86
C VAL A 126 -0.88 -7.47 -6.90
N CYS A 127 0.01 -8.39 -6.58
CA CYS A 127 0.24 -9.59 -7.36
C CYS A 127 0.35 -10.80 -6.44
N ARG A 128 -0.33 -11.89 -6.79
CA ARG A 128 -0.09 -13.19 -6.17
C ARG A 128 1.07 -13.87 -6.90
N SER A 129 2.23 -13.85 -6.28
CA SER A 129 3.47 -14.43 -6.79
C SER A 129 3.83 -15.70 -6.01
N ASN A 130 5.06 -16.18 -6.17
CA ASN A 130 5.65 -17.23 -5.35
C ASN A 130 6.88 -16.70 -4.60
N CYS A 131 7.33 -17.45 -3.60
CA CYS A 131 8.56 -17.10 -2.87
C CYS A 131 9.84 -17.19 -3.72
N PHE A 132 9.82 -17.91 -4.85
CA PHE A 132 10.97 -18.02 -5.75
C PHE A 132 11.25 -16.72 -6.52
N ALA A 133 10.30 -15.78 -6.57
CA ALA A 133 10.53 -14.43 -7.11
C ALA A 133 11.62 -13.64 -6.38
N LEU A 134 12.00 -14.08 -5.16
CA LEU A 134 13.12 -13.53 -4.40
C LEU A 134 14.49 -14.13 -4.77
N LEU A 135 14.54 -15.10 -5.69
CA LEU A 135 15.80 -15.72 -6.09
C LEU A 135 16.51 -14.88 -7.15
N GLU A 136 17.77 -14.56 -6.89
CA GLU A 136 18.68 -13.91 -7.86
C GLU A 136 18.87 -14.77 -9.12
N ASN A 137 18.99 -16.10 -8.96
CA ASN A 137 19.21 -17.02 -10.07
C ASN A 137 17.91 -17.27 -10.86
N ARG A 138 17.79 -16.64 -12.03
CA ARG A 138 16.63 -16.73 -12.93
C ARG A 138 16.33 -18.14 -13.44
N LYS A 139 17.36 -18.96 -13.71
CA LYS A 139 17.15 -20.34 -14.17
C LYS A 139 16.53 -21.18 -13.06
N LEU A 140 17.12 -21.10 -11.87
CA LEU A 140 16.61 -21.81 -10.69
C LEU A 140 15.21 -21.32 -10.30
N GLN A 141 14.95 -20.02 -10.40
CA GLN A 141 13.62 -19.44 -10.19
C GLN A 141 12.59 -20.09 -11.14
N GLN A 142 12.90 -20.18 -12.43
CA GLN A 142 11.99 -20.77 -13.42
C GLN A 142 11.76 -22.27 -13.16
N GLU A 143 12.80 -23.01 -12.86
CA GLU A 143 12.72 -24.44 -12.50
C GLU A 143 11.87 -24.68 -11.25
N LEU A 144 12.08 -23.91 -10.19
CA LEU A 144 11.30 -24.06 -8.96
C LEU A 144 9.86 -23.57 -9.11
N SER A 145 9.66 -22.51 -9.89
CA SER A 145 8.32 -22.01 -10.22
C SER A 145 7.51 -23.04 -11.01
N SER A 146 8.12 -23.75 -11.96
CA SER A 146 7.42 -24.79 -12.73
C SER A 146 7.13 -26.04 -11.88
N LEU A 147 8.02 -26.40 -10.95
CA LEU A 147 7.84 -27.57 -10.08
C LEU A 147 6.88 -27.32 -8.91
N ARG A 148 6.87 -26.11 -8.34
CA ARG A 148 6.21 -25.81 -7.04
C ARG A 148 5.54 -24.44 -6.98
N GLY A 149 5.39 -23.71 -8.09
CA GLY A 149 4.91 -22.33 -8.11
C GLY A 149 3.59 -22.09 -7.36
N HIS A 150 2.67 -23.06 -7.42
CA HIS A 150 1.36 -22.96 -6.76
C HIS A 150 1.34 -23.29 -5.26
N LYS A 151 2.42 -23.88 -4.71
CA LYS A 151 2.46 -24.36 -3.31
C LYS A 151 3.04 -23.35 -2.33
N ALA A 152 3.69 -22.29 -2.83
CA ALA A 152 4.37 -21.29 -2.01
C ALA A 152 3.89 -19.88 -2.37
N GLY A 153 2.56 -19.68 -2.35
CA GLY A 153 1.93 -18.42 -2.70
C GLY A 153 2.33 -17.28 -1.76
N THR A 154 2.73 -16.17 -2.36
CA THR A 154 2.99 -14.90 -1.68
C THR A 154 2.19 -13.80 -2.36
N TYR A 155 1.76 -12.81 -1.59
CA TYR A 155 1.12 -11.60 -2.09
C TYR A 155 2.10 -10.47 -1.93
N VAL A 156 2.39 -9.82 -3.04
CA VAL A 156 3.29 -8.67 -3.13
C VAL A 156 2.40 -7.46 -3.34
N ILE A 157 2.52 -6.47 -2.47
CA ILE A 157 1.69 -5.27 -2.45
C ILE A 157 2.60 -4.05 -2.48
N TRP A 158 2.40 -3.12 -3.41
CA TRP A 158 3.24 -1.94 -3.55
C TRP A 158 2.47 -0.76 -4.13
N LEU A 159 3.06 0.44 -4.04
CA LEU A 159 2.53 1.65 -4.66
C LEU A 159 3.38 2.05 -5.86
N VAL A 160 2.74 2.58 -6.89
CA VAL A 160 3.34 3.03 -8.15
C VAL A 160 2.85 4.43 -8.48
N ALA A 161 3.74 5.31 -8.93
CA ALA A 161 3.39 6.64 -9.45
C ALA A 161 4.38 7.06 -10.54
N PRO A 162 4.00 8.02 -11.42
CA PRO A 162 4.97 8.72 -12.26
C PRO A 162 6.17 9.22 -11.46
N LYS A 163 7.35 9.25 -12.08
CA LYS A 163 8.55 9.79 -11.43
C LYS A 163 8.34 11.25 -11.03
N THR A 164 8.76 11.58 -9.81
CA THR A 164 8.60 12.91 -9.20
C THR A 164 9.96 13.53 -8.88
N THR A 165 10.00 14.85 -8.71
CA THR A 165 11.22 15.58 -8.28
C THR A 165 11.57 15.30 -6.83
N ARG A 166 10.56 15.00 -6.01
CA ARG A 166 10.66 14.63 -4.60
C ARG A 166 10.11 13.24 -4.35
N LYS A 167 10.79 12.46 -3.54
CA LYS A 167 10.41 11.07 -3.26
C LYS A 167 9.12 11.01 -2.44
N LEU A 168 8.24 10.07 -2.78
CA LEU A 168 7.08 9.74 -1.96
C LEU A 168 7.33 8.47 -1.16
N TYR A 169 6.76 8.47 0.04
CA TYR A 169 6.76 7.37 0.96
C TYR A 169 5.34 7.04 1.36
N TYR A 170 5.15 5.82 1.84
CA TYR A 170 3.89 5.36 2.34
C TYR A 170 4.07 4.47 3.57
N THR A 171 3.11 4.58 4.48
CA THR A 171 2.86 3.57 5.51
C THR A 171 1.67 2.74 5.05
N LEU A 172 1.87 1.44 4.86
CA LEU A 172 0.82 0.49 4.54
C LEU A 172 0.63 -0.46 5.72
N THR A 173 -0.57 -0.46 6.30
CA THR A 173 -0.93 -1.36 7.39
C THR A 173 -2.10 -2.23 6.97
N ILE A 174 -1.93 -3.54 7.11
CA ILE A 174 -2.95 -4.54 6.85
C ILE A 174 -3.34 -5.16 8.18
N HIS A 175 -4.63 -5.12 8.50
CA HIS A 175 -5.18 -5.64 9.74
C HIS A 175 -5.93 -6.94 9.50
N ASP A 176 -6.05 -7.79 10.51
CA ASP A 176 -7.10 -8.78 10.52
C ASP A 176 -8.47 -8.09 10.73
N ARG A 177 -9.54 -8.84 10.53
CA ARG A 177 -10.91 -8.31 10.64
C ARG A 177 -11.23 -7.66 12.01
N TYR A 178 -10.55 -8.05 13.08
CA TYR A 178 -10.79 -7.55 14.44
C TYR A 178 -9.74 -6.55 14.92
N TYR A 179 -8.80 -6.14 14.06
CA TYR A 179 -7.70 -5.24 14.41
C TYR A 179 -6.85 -5.75 15.59
N HIS A 180 -6.76 -7.07 15.77
CA HIS A 180 -5.89 -7.74 16.75
C HIS A 180 -4.48 -7.99 16.22
N ILE A 181 -4.38 -8.32 14.94
CA ILE A 181 -3.12 -8.64 14.27
C ILE A 181 -2.96 -7.66 13.13
N SER A 182 -1.75 -7.10 12.99
CA SER A 182 -1.43 -6.24 11.85
C SER A 182 -0.06 -6.57 11.27
N ARG A 183 0.10 -6.24 10.00
CA ARG A 183 1.37 -6.17 9.29
C ARG A 183 1.50 -4.77 8.73
N SER A 184 2.59 -4.09 9.06
CA SER A 184 2.83 -2.72 8.63
C SER A 184 4.22 -2.57 8.03
N VAL A 185 4.34 -1.75 6.99
CA VAL A 185 5.63 -1.35 6.40
C VAL A 185 5.62 0.14 6.08
N ILE A 186 6.82 0.73 6.12
CA ILE A 186 7.10 2.06 5.58
C ILE A 186 8.02 1.89 4.39
N ARG A 187 7.61 2.36 3.21
CA ARG A 187 8.33 2.15 1.95
C ARG A 187 8.20 3.37 1.05
N SER A 188 9.02 3.43 0.01
CA SER A 188 8.87 4.45 -1.03
C SER A 188 7.97 4.01 -2.16
N VAL A 189 7.31 4.96 -2.81
CA VAL A 189 6.52 4.70 -4.02
C VAL A 189 7.46 4.35 -5.19
N ARG A 190 7.10 3.34 -6.00
CA ARG A 190 7.85 2.92 -7.18
C ARG A 190 7.59 3.84 -8.37
N ASP A 191 8.60 3.99 -9.22
CA ASP A 191 8.46 4.64 -10.52
C ASP A 191 7.60 3.79 -11.46
N PHE A 192 6.58 4.40 -12.06
CA PHE A 192 5.70 3.83 -13.07
C PHE A 192 6.45 3.26 -14.27
N CYS A 193 7.53 3.91 -14.70
CA CYS A 193 8.29 3.47 -15.86
C CYS A 193 9.23 2.29 -15.55
N ALA A 194 9.46 1.98 -14.27
CA ALA A 194 10.23 0.81 -13.87
C ALA A 194 9.42 -0.49 -14.05
N SER A 195 10.10 -1.64 -13.98
CA SER A 195 9.39 -2.92 -14.01
C SER A 195 8.45 -3.06 -12.80
N GLN A 196 7.23 -3.49 -13.11
CA GLN A 196 6.19 -3.81 -12.14
C GLN A 196 5.99 -5.32 -11.99
N ASN A 197 6.83 -6.14 -12.64
CA ASN A 197 6.79 -7.58 -12.48
C ASN A 197 7.54 -7.95 -11.17
N PRO A 198 6.87 -8.56 -10.17
CA PRO A 198 7.54 -8.90 -8.90
C PRO A 198 8.76 -9.79 -9.09
N SER A 199 8.74 -10.67 -10.10
CA SER A 199 9.93 -11.47 -10.41
C SER A 199 11.12 -10.57 -10.74
N GLU A 200 10.93 -9.49 -11.47
CA GLU A 200 12.03 -8.63 -11.92
C GLU A 200 12.57 -7.75 -10.80
N PHE A 201 11.73 -7.23 -9.91
CA PHE A 201 12.15 -6.21 -8.94
C PHE A 201 12.35 -6.70 -7.49
N MET A 202 11.75 -7.83 -7.08
CA MET A 202 11.74 -8.19 -5.66
C MET A 202 13.10 -8.52 -5.06
N VAL A 203 14.08 -8.83 -5.92
CA VAL A 203 15.46 -9.14 -5.53
C VAL A 203 16.20 -7.88 -5.08
N ASP A 204 16.04 -6.79 -5.84
CA ASP A 204 16.85 -5.58 -5.68
C ASP A 204 16.15 -4.49 -4.86
N ASP A 205 14.82 -4.52 -4.85
CA ASP A 205 14.01 -3.49 -4.19
C ASP A 205 13.42 -3.95 -2.86
N ASP A 206 13.12 -3.00 -1.99
CA ASP A 206 12.43 -3.25 -0.72
C ASP A 206 11.04 -2.61 -0.66
N ASN A 207 10.63 -1.86 -1.69
CA ASN A 207 9.48 -0.97 -1.74
C ASN A 207 8.08 -1.64 -1.84
N TYR A 208 7.94 -2.81 -1.23
CA TYR A 208 6.72 -3.61 -1.18
C TYR A 208 6.45 -4.19 0.22
N LEU A 209 5.20 -4.57 0.46
CA LEU A 209 4.77 -5.44 1.54
C LEU A 209 4.61 -6.86 0.99
N LEU A 210 5.18 -7.84 1.69
CA LEU A 210 5.07 -9.26 1.36
C LEU A 210 4.21 -9.98 2.40
N LEU A 211 3.18 -10.69 1.96
CA LEU A 211 2.35 -11.56 2.80
C LEU A 211 2.38 -12.99 2.27
N ARG A 212 2.52 -13.98 3.14
CA ARG A 212 2.39 -15.40 2.75
C ARG A 212 0.92 -15.82 2.70
N ASP A 213 0.62 -16.87 1.94
CA ASP A 213 -0.72 -17.50 1.92
C ASP A 213 -1.24 -17.78 3.35
N SER A 214 -0.38 -18.25 4.26
CA SER A 214 -0.77 -18.52 5.66
C SER A 214 -1.15 -17.25 6.43
N GLU A 215 -0.52 -16.11 6.15
CA GLU A 215 -0.84 -14.83 6.77
C GLU A 215 -2.15 -14.28 6.22
N ILE A 216 -2.37 -14.40 4.92
CA ILE A 216 -3.65 -14.05 4.29
C ILE A 216 -4.80 -14.87 4.89
N LEU A 217 -4.62 -16.18 5.10
CA LEU A 217 -5.63 -17.02 5.75
C LEU A 217 -5.94 -16.57 7.18
N GLN A 218 -4.92 -16.16 7.95
CA GLN A 218 -5.11 -15.62 9.30
C GLN A 218 -5.86 -14.29 9.28
N LEU A 219 -5.47 -13.36 8.40
CA LEU A 219 -6.10 -12.05 8.24
C LEU A 219 -7.56 -12.14 7.76
N MET A 220 -7.88 -13.15 6.94
CA MET A 220 -9.23 -13.43 6.43
C MET A 220 -10.09 -14.29 7.36
N SER A 221 -9.54 -14.80 8.46
CA SER A 221 -10.23 -15.77 9.31
C SER A 221 -11.53 -15.19 9.90
N LYS A 222 -12.61 -15.97 9.79
CA LYS A 222 -13.89 -15.64 10.43
C LYS A 222 -13.85 -16.15 11.88
N PRO A 223 -14.40 -15.43 12.86
CA PRO A 223 -14.64 -16.04 14.14
C PRO A 223 -15.76 -17.07 13.98
N SER A 224 -15.79 -18.03 14.89
CA SER A 224 -16.78 -19.10 15.00
C SER A 224 -18.23 -18.61 15.23
N THR A 225 -18.46 -17.30 15.39
CA THR A 225 -19.76 -16.76 15.80
C THR A 225 -20.65 -16.39 14.61
N LYS A 226 -21.86 -16.98 14.62
CA LYS A 226 -22.93 -16.84 13.63
C LYS A 226 -23.55 -15.43 13.63
N THR A 227 -22.79 -14.39 13.27
CA THR A 227 -23.36 -13.04 13.19
C THR A 227 -23.90 -12.79 11.78
N LYS A 228 -25.24 -12.79 11.65
CA LYS A 228 -26.01 -12.55 10.42
C LYS A 228 -26.00 -11.08 10.00
N GLY A 229 -24.83 -10.50 9.76
CA GLY A 229 -24.68 -9.18 9.13
C GLY A 229 -24.16 -9.30 7.70
N LYS A 230 -24.54 -8.37 6.81
CA LYS A 230 -23.89 -8.19 5.49
C LYS A 230 -22.42 -7.82 5.73
N GLN A 231 -21.56 -8.83 5.88
CA GLN A 231 -20.14 -8.66 6.16
C GLN A 231 -19.42 -8.11 4.94
N LYS A 232 -18.71 -6.99 5.08
CA LYS A 232 -17.75 -6.53 4.06
C LYS A 232 -16.71 -7.63 3.86
N ARG A 233 -16.51 -8.05 2.61
CA ARG A 233 -15.51 -9.07 2.21
C ARG A 233 -14.15 -8.41 2.11
N GLY A 234 -13.09 -9.16 2.42
CA GLY A 234 -11.70 -8.71 2.30
C GLY A 234 -11.03 -8.35 3.63
N ILE A 235 -9.74 -8.06 3.52
CA ILE A 235 -8.81 -7.69 4.58
C ILE A 235 -8.81 -6.16 4.71
N PRO A 236 -9.00 -5.60 5.92
CA PRO A 236 -8.86 -4.17 6.15
C PRO A 236 -7.43 -3.68 5.86
N VAL A 237 -7.34 -2.60 5.09
CA VAL A 237 -6.10 -1.92 4.72
C VAL A 237 -6.22 -0.46 5.16
N GLU A 238 -5.17 0.05 5.78
CA GLU A 238 -4.94 1.47 6.04
C GLU A 238 -3.68 1.91 5.31
N LEU A 239 -3.77 3.00 4.56
CA LEU A 239 -2.68 3.57 3.78
C LEU A 239 -2.52 5.05 4.14
N ILE A 240 -1.27 5.47 4.36
CA ILE A 240 -0.89 6.87 4.56
C ILE A 240 0.23 7.18 3.57
N VAL A 241 0.11 8.24 2.77
CA VAL A 241 1.15 8.69 1.83
C VAL A 241 1.74 10.01 2.29
N TYR A 242 3.04 10.20 2.09
CA TYR A 242 3.74 11.42 2.50
C TYR A 242 5.05 11.67 1.75
N GLN A 243 5.45 12.94 1.61
CA GLN A 243 6.70 13.34 0.94
C GLN A 243 7.95 13.13 1.80
N TYR A 244 7.82 13.29 3.12
CA TYR A 244 8.93 13.13 4.06
C TYR A 244 8.69 11.91 4.93
N PRO A 245 9.67 11.00 5.06
CA PRO A 245 9.52 9.89 5.99
C PRO A 245 9.24 10.47 7.37
N ARG A 246 8.15 10.03 8.01
CA ARG A 246 7.98 10.32 9.44
C ARG A 246 9.21 9.77 10.14
N ASP A 247 9.87 10.64 10.91
CA ASP A 247 11.02 10.25 11.71
C ASP A 247 10.64 8.99 12.49
N PRO A 248 11.33 7.85 12.34
CA PRO A 248 10.97 6.61 13.03
C PRO A 248 10.92 6.78 14.57
N ASP A 249 11.56 7.82 15.11
CA ASP A 249 11.53 8.17 16.53
C ASP A 249 10.36 9.12 16.92
N SER A 250 9.64 9.67 15.94
CA SER A 250 8.45 10.49 16.19
C SER A 250 7.21 9.60 16.43
N GLN A 251 6.99 9.31 17.72
CA GLN A 251 5.74 8.83 18.34
C GLN A 251 5.40 7.33 18.40
N TRP A 252 6.22 6.40 17.89
CA TRP A 252 5.95 4.95 18.05
C TRP A 252 7.02 4.15 18.82
N GLN A 253 7.99 4.79 19.47
CA GLN A 253 8.91 4.11 20.39
C GLN A 253 8.72 4.53 21.86
N LYS A 254 7.76 3.89 22.52
CA LYS A 254 7.93 3.41 23.91
C LYS A 254 7.26 2.05 24.08
N SER A 255 7.84 1.03 23.47
CA SER A 255 7.83 -0.34 24.01
C SER A 255 9.10 -1.07 23.57
N ASP A 256 10.17 -0.68 24.23
CA ASP A 256 11.33 -1.42 24.72
C ASP A 256 11.86 -2.70 24.01
N GLN A 257 13.20 -2.68 23.91
CA GLN A 257 14.19 -3.75 23.71
C GLN A 257 14.47 -4.31 22.31
N GLY A 258 15.64 -3.94 21.77
CA GLY A 258 16.47 -4.87 21.01
C GLY A 258 17.44 -4.25 20.01
N LYS A 259 18.69 -4.03 20.44
CA LYS A 259 19.83 -3.57 19.63
C LYS A 259 20.14 -4.52 18.44
N LYS A 260 20.63 -3.92 17.33
CA LYS A 260 21.44 -4.49 16.22
C LYS A 260 21.38 -6.01 16.03
N LEU A 261 20.73 -6.49 14.97
CA LEU A 261 20.93 -7.85 14.46
C LEU A 261 20.76 -7.94 12.93
N LEU A 262 21.70 -8.67 12.32
CA LEU A 262 21.66 -9.16 10.94
C LEU A 262 20.30 -9.75 10.56
N ILE A 263 20.02 -9.68 9.26
CA ILE A 263 19.06 -10.45 8.47
C ILE A 263 18.75 -11.81 9.15
N LYS A 264 17.58 -11.91 9.77
CA LYS A 264 16.98 -13.20 10.17
C LYS A 264 15.47 -13.10 9.97
N MET A 265 14.96 -14.09 9.24
CA MET A 265 13.54 -14.24 8.85
C MET A 265 12.56 -14.00 10.02
N PRO A 266 11.34 -13.50 9.75
CA PRO A 266 10.36 -13.25 10.79
C PRO A 266 9.88 -14.56 11.42
N HIS A 267 10.32 -14.82 12.65
CA HIS A 267 9.71 -15.80 13.54
C HIS A 267 8.28 -15.37 13.87
N THR A 268 7.33 -16.28 13.67
CA THR A 268 5.99 -16.21 14.21
C THR A 268 6.09 -16.17 15.74
N LYS A 269 5.68 -15.08 16.40
CA LYS A 269 5.49 -15.09 17.86
C LYS A 269 4.32 -16.04 18.14
N ALA A 270 4.64 -17.13 18.85
CA ALA A 270 3.70 -18.15 19.26
C ALA A 270 2.65 -17.59 20.24
N GLN A 271 1.49 -18.24 20.25
CA GLN A 271 0.36 -17.98 21.15
C GLN A 271 0.78 -18.03 22.62
N ILE A 272 0.37 -17.03 23.38
CA ILE A 272 0.32 -17.10 24.85
C ILE A 272 -0.89 -17.96 25.21
N GLN A 273 -0.65 -19.23 25.59
CA GLN A 273 -1.65 -20.04 26.28
C GLN A 273 -1.85 -19.45 27.68
N ARG A 274 -3.01 -18.83 27.93
CA ARG A 274 -3.49 -18.61 29.30
C ARG A 274 -4.08 -19.91 29.81
N THR A 275 -3.33 -20.63 30.63
CA THR A 275 -3.85 -21.73 31.43
C THR A 275 -4.83 -21.16 32.46
N ILE A 276 -6.11 -21.46 32.26
CA ILE A 276 -7.15 -21.27 33.25
C ILE A 276 -6.97 -22.39 34.27
N ASN A 277 -6.54 -22.07 35.48
CA ASN A 277 -6.79 -22.88 36.68
C ASN A 277 -6.54 -22.02 37.92
N GLY A 278 -7.59 -21.30 38.34
CA GLY A 278 -7.64 -20.58 39.60
C GLY A 278 -9.09 -20.38 39.99
N LYS A 279 -9.62 -21.30 40.82
CA LYS A 279 -10.95 -21.22 41.43
C LYS A 279 -11.11 -19.88 42.15
N LEU A 280 -12.01 -19.01 41.68
CA LEU A 280 -12.49 -17.88 42.47
C LEU A 280 -13.81 -18.28 43.11
N SER A 281 -13.81 -18.30 44.44
CA SER A 281 -14.95 -18.67 45.27
C SER A 281 -16.08 -17.65 45.15
N LEU A 282 -17.29 -18.18 44.99
CA LEU A 282 -18.53 -17.47 45.23
C LEU A 282 -18.58 -17.10 46.72
N THR A 283 -18.77 -15.81 47.03
CA THR A 283 -19.72 -15.28 48.03
C THR A 283 -19.45 -13.80 48.31
N LYS A 284 -20.40 -12.94 47.97
CA LYS A 284 -21.21 -12.17 48.94
C LYS A 284 -22.12 -11.17 48.21
N ARG A 285 -23.37 -11.15 48.66
CA ARG A 285 -24.49 -10.34 48.17
C ARG A 285 -24.27 -8.85 48.42
N PRO A 286 -24.81 -7.95 47.58
CA PRO A 286 -24.87 -6.52 47.87
C PRO A 286 -25.95 -6.23 48.93
N LEU A 287 -25.59 -5.48 49.97
CA LEU A 287 -26.50 -4.85 50.92
C LEU A 287 -26.91 -3.47 50.38
N SER A 288 -28.20 -3.30 50.23
CA SER A 288 -28.90 -2.02 50.03
C SER A 288 -28.89 -1.15 51.29
N LYS A 289 -28.71 0.17 51.13
CA LYS A 289 -29.47 1.29 51.76
C LYS A 289 -28.81 2.63 51.37
N THR A 290 -29.39 3.52 50.56
CA THR A 290 -30.42 4.57 50.78
C THR A 290 -29.97 5.81 51.59
N VAL A 291 -30.32 7.00 51.05
CA VAL A 291 -30.45 8.37 51.61
C VAL A 291 -29.12 9.02 52.06
N LEU A 292 -28.73 10.26 51.71
CA LEU A 292 -29.40 11.51 51.30
C LEU A 292 -28.73 12.11 50.05
#